data_AF-A0A8M9Q6V7-F1
#
_entry.id   AF-A0A8M9Q6V7-F1
#
_cell.length_a   1.000
_cell.length_b   1.000
_cell.length_c   1.000
_cell.angle_alpha   90.00
_cell.angle_beta   90.00
_cell.angle_gamma   90.00
#
_symmetry.space_group_name_H-M   'P 1'
#
loop_
_entity.id
_entity.type
_entity.pdbx_description
1 polymer ?
#
loop_
_entity_poly.entity_id
_entity_poly.type
_entity_poly.pdbx_seq_one_letter_code
_entity_poly.pdbx_strand_id
1 'polypeptide(L)'
;MSLRQTLQNQQSSLQQEREKHQRESAELHTHLQSKACREQELLLEIERLKRELEETRAELMRAQSALNNKASAGDQLSSVLVGLQAEKDVLLRSVKDQESEIMSLRQTLQNQQSGLQQEREKHQRESAELHTHLQSKVSQDSGVWQQKLQDEQFSLLQCAVVEAEGIVLDAVAKVDDPLHVRCISTPDYLINRAELTLASVDKMQRSHAAYIRNMDDASGLLRSVTQFSHLIADTIVNGAGAAHSAPTDQADRLTDNCRDCATHCLQYLKELKLKATLPRADPTAVRCVLQRILHQGQDLRPRAADVRQEELADMVDKEMSATSSAIEDAVLRMEEILNQTRRETTGVKLEVNQRSVWGIS
;
A
#
# COMPACT_ATOMS: atom_id res chain seq x y z
N MET A 1 -45.21 65.98 183.50
CA MET A 1 -45.93 65.71 182.23
C MET A 1 -45.18 66.23 180.99
N SER A 2 -43.83 66.26 180.97
CA SER A 2 -43.02 66.70 179.81
C SER A 2 -42.12 65.59 179.20
N LEU A 3 -42.05 64.40 179.82
CA LEU A 3 -41.22 63.28 179.32
C LEU A 3 -41.90 62.37 178.27
N ARG A 4 -43.23 62.39 178.10
CA ARG A 4 -43.92 61.50 177.14
C ARG A 4 -43.79 61.96 175.67
N GLN A 5 -43.54 63.25 175.43
CA GLN A 5 -43.49 63.82 174.08
C GLN A 5 -42.13 63.61 173.39
N THR A 6 -41.04 63.45 174.16
CA THR A 6 -39.68 63.19 173.63
C THR A 6 -39.48 61.73 173.16
N LEU A 7 -40.13 60.75 173.79
CA LEU A 7 -40.04 59.33 173.40
C LEU A 7 -40.72 59.02 172.06
N GLN A 8 -41.82 59.70 171.74
CA GLN A 8 -42.55 59.49 170.49
C GLN A 8 -41.81 60.05 169.26
N ASN A 9 -41.03 61.12 169.43
CA ASN A 9 -40.20 61.69 168.35
C ASN A 9 -38.94 60.87 168.05
N GLN A 10 -38.38 60.12 169.01
CA GLN A 10 -37.23 59.26 168.73
C GLN A 10 -37.62 58.01 167.92
N GLN A 11 -38.78 57.39 168.22
CA GLN A 11 -39.24 56.20 167.48
C GLN A 11 -39.56 56.49 166.00
N SER A 12 -40.09 57.68 165.66
CA SER A 12 -40.37 58.03 164.26
C SER A 12 -39.10 58.25 163.43
N SER A 13 -38.04 58.83 164.00
CA SER A 13 -36.78 59.05 163.26
C SER A 13 -36.02 57.75 162.96
N LEU A 14 -36.01 56.79 163.91
CA LEU A 14 -35.38 55.47 163.73
C LEU A 14 -36.09 54.64 162.65
N GLN A 15 -37.41 54.78 162.51
CA GLN A 15 -38.17 54.09 161.48
C GLN A 15 -37.89 54.68 160.08
N GLN A 16 -37.76 56.01 159.97
CA GLN A 16 -37.38 56.67 158.71
C GLN A 16 -35.96 56.30 158.25
N GLU A 17 -34.98 56.21 159.15
CA GLU A 17 -33.62 55.78 158.78
C GLU A 17 -33.57 54.34 158.28
N ARG A 18 -34.32 53.42 158.91
CA ARG A 18 -34.38 52.02 158.44
C ARG A 18 -35.00 51.91 157.05
N GLU A 19 -36.08 52.62 156.78
CA GLU A 19 -36.68 52.64 155.43
C GLU A 19 -35.72 53.25 154.41
N LYS A 20 -34.98 54.30 154.77
CA LYS A 20 -33.99 54.92 153.89
C LYS A 20 -32.85 53.95 153.55
N HIS A 21 -32.28 53.28 154.55
CA HIS A 21 -31.24 52.27 154.33
C HIS A 21 -31.73 51.07 153.52
N GLN A 22 -32.98 50.63 153.69
CA GLN A 22 -33.55 49.57 152.86
C GLN A 22 -33.74 50.01 151.41
N ARG A 23 -34.17 51.26 151.15
CA ARG A 23 -34.24 51.81 149.79
C ARG A 23 -32.87 51.91 149.15
N GLU A 24 -31.88 52.47 149.84
CA GLU A 24 -30.51 52.60 149.33
C GLU A 24 -29.86 51.23 149.05
N SER A 25 -30.07 50.23 149.92
CA SER A 25 -29.55 48.88 149.68
C SER A 25 -30.23 48.19 148.50
N ALA A 26 -31.53 48.40 148.29
CA ALA A 26 -32.24 47.86 147.14
C ALA A 26 -31.81 48.56 145.83
N GLU A 27 -31.61 49.88 145.86
CA GLU A 27 -31.07 50.67 144.74
C GLU A 27 -29.63 50.24 144.39
N LEU A 28 -28.76 50.05 145.37
CA LEU A 28 -27.40 49.52 145.13
C LEU A 28 -27.41 48.12 144.54
N HIS A 29 -28.28 47.23 145.03
CA HIS A 29 -28.37 45.86 144.52
C HIS A 29 -28.87 45.84 143.07
N THR A 30 -29.93 46.60 142.76
CA THR A 30 -30.43 46.76 141.39
C THR A 30 -29.38 47.39 140.46
N HIS A 31 -28.59 48.36 140.94
CA HIS A 31 -27.54 48.99 140.14
C HIS A 31 -26.36 48.04 139.86
N LEU A 32 -25.93 47.25 140.86
CA LEU A 32 -24.90 46.22 140.69
C LEU A 32 -25.35 45.11 139.73
N GLN A 33 -26.59 44.64 139.86
CA GLN A 33 -27.15 43.63 138.99
C GLN A 33 -27.31 44.15 137.55
N SER A 34 -27.69 45.42 137.38
CA SER A 34 -27.70 46.10 136.08
C SER A 34 -26.29 46.19 135.48
N LYS A 35 -25.27 46.55 136.26
CA LYS A 35 -23.88 46.60 135.78
C LYS A 35 -23.32 45.23 135.40
N ALA A 36 -23.56 44.20 136.21
CA ALA A 36 -23.14 42.84 135.90
C ALA A 36 -23.82 42.32 134.61
N CYS A 37 -25.12 42.60 134.44
CA CYS A 37 -25.83 42.30 133.20
C CYS A 37 -25.21 43.04 132.00
N ARG A 38 -24.89 44.32 132.16
CA ARG A 38 -24.24 45.14 131.13
C ARG A 38 -22.84 44.64 130.76
N GLU A 39 -22.04 44.21 131.73
CA GLU A 39 -20.69 43.70 131.50
C GLU A 39 -20.72 42.33 130.80
N GLN A 40 -21.68 41.48 131.17
CA GLN A 40 -21.92 40.21 130.50
C GLN A 40 -22.41 40.40 129.05
N GLU A 41 -23.31 41.38 128.81
CA GLU A 41 -23.69 41.82 127.46
C GLU A 41 -22.47 42.29 126.66
N LEU A 42 -21.60 43.10 127.24
CA LEU A 42 -20.40 43.61 126.57
C LEU A 42 -19.39 42.50 126.24
N LEU A 43 -19.20 41.52 127.14
CA LEU A 43 -18.33 40.37 126.87
C LEU A 43 -18.88 39.50 125.73
N LEU A 44 -20.18 39.19 125.75
CA LEU A 44 -20.85 38.46 124.67
C LEU A 44 -20.74 39.21 123.35
N GLU A 45 -20.86 40.54 123.38
CA GLU A 45 -20.72 41.39 122.20
C GLU A 45 -19.28 41.41 121.67
N ILE A 46 -18.26 41.48 122.55
CA ILE A 46 -16.84 41.38 122.15
C ILE A 46 -16.55 40.02 121.53
N GLU A 47 -17.05 38.93 122.11
CA GLU A 47 -16.88 37.59 121.56
C GLU A 47 -17.60 37.42 120.21
N ARG A 48 -18.81 37.98 120.09
CA ARG A 48 -19.55 38.04 118.82
C ARG A 48 -18.75 38.77 117.76
N LEU A 49 -18.25 39.98 118.07
CA LEU A 49 -17.44 40.78 117.17
C LEU A 49 -16.10 40.13 116.81
N LYS A 50 -15.46 39.40 117.74
CA LYS A 50 -14.25 38.63 117.44
C LYS A 50 -14.53 37.48 116.48
N ARG A 51 -15.60 36.70 116.73
CA ARG A 51 -16.03 35.64 115.81
C ARG A 51 -16.34 36.20 114.43
N GLU A 52 -17.07 37.31 114.36
CA GLU A 52 -17.35 38.01 113.10
C GLU A 52 -16.07 38.52 112.42
N LEU A 53 -15.09 39.03 113.17
CA LEU A 53 -13.80 39.45 112.62
C LEU A 53 -12.98 38.27 112.08
N GLU A 54 -12.97 37.14 112.77
CA GLU A 54 -12.29 35.92 112.34
C GLU A 54 -12.97 35.31 111.12
N GLU A 55 -14.30 35.25 111.11
CA GLU A 55 -15.10 34.80 109.97
C GLU A 55 -14.88 35.69 108.75
N THR A 56 -14.95 37.01 108.91
CA THR A 56 -14.66 37.98 107.83
C THR A 56 -13.21 37.89 107.34
N ARG A 57 -12.22 37.64 108.22
CA ARG A 57 -10.83 37.39 107.80
C ARG A 57 -10.69 36.08 107.02
N ALA A 58 -11.34 35.00 107.47
CA ALA A 58 -11.32 33.72 106.77
C ALA A 58 -12.03 33.81 105.41
N GLU A 59 -13.13 34.57 105.33
CA GLU A 59 -13.81 34.92 104.08
C GLU A 59 -12.93 35.75 103.17
N LEU A 60 -12.24 36.77 103.70
CA LEU A 60 -11.32 37.61 102.93
C LEU A 60 -10.16 36.78 102.35
N MET A 61 -9.55 35.89 103.14
CA MET A 61 -8.48 35.00 102.68
C MET A 61 -8.97 34.00 101.62
N ARG A 62 -10.18 33.45 101.77
CA ARG A 62 -10.82 32.60 100.75
C ARG A 62 -11.13 33.39 99.48
N ALA A 63 -11.63 34.61 99.60
CA ALA A 63 -11.90 35.49 98.47
C ALA A 63 -10.61 35.88 97.75
N GLN A 64 -9.53 36.13 98.48
CA GLN A 64 -8.23 36.51 97.92
C GLN A 64 -7.54 35.34 97.22
N SER A 65 -7.58 34.13 97.77
CA SER A 65 -7.08 32.93 97.08
C SER A 65 -7.91 32.60 95.84
N ALA A 66 -9.24 32.70 95.93
CA ALA A 66 -10.13 32.55 94.78
C ALA A 66 -9.86 33.62 93.69
N LEU A 67 -9.61 34.87 94.08
CA LEU A 67 -9.25 35.95 93.17
C LEU A 67 -7.91 35.68 92.49
N ASN A 68 -6.89 35.25 93.24
CA ASN A 68 -5.57 34.93 92.69
C ASN A 68 -5.64 33.75 91.70
N ASN A 69 -6.39 32.69 92.05
CA ASN A 69 -6.62 31.56 91.15
C ASN A 69 -7.38 31.98 89.88
N LYS A 70 -8.38 32.86 90.00
CA LYS A 70 -9.11 33.43 88.86
C LYS A 70 -8.20 34.32 88.00
N ALA A 71 -7.31 35.10 88.60
CA ALA A 71 -6.33 35.92 87.88
C ALA A 71 -5.35 35.03 87.09
N SER A 72 -4.76 34.01 87.73
CA SER A 72 -3.86 33.07 87.03
C SER A 72 -4.58 32.27 85.94
N ALA A 73 -5.84 31.88 86.15
CA ALA A 73 -6.65 31.24 85.12
C ALA A 73 -6.97 32.23 83.98
N GLY A 74 -7.21 33.50 84.29
CA GLY A 74 -7.41 34.57 83.31
C GLY A 74 -6.17 34.80 82.43
N ASP A 75 -4.97 34.82 83.02
CA ASP A 75 -3.71 34.96 82.29
C ASP A 75 -3.45 33.74 81.39
N GLN A 76 -3.68 32.52 81.89
CA GLN A 76 -3.58 31.30 81.11
C GLN A 76 -4.56 31.29 79.92
N LEU A 77 -5.83 31.66 80.16
CA LEU A 77 -6.83 31.79 79.10
C LEU A 77 -6.44 32.85 78.08
N SER A 78 -5.92 34.01 78.53
CA SER A 78 -5.44 35.06 77.64
C SER A 78 -4.29 34.57 76.76
N SER A 79 -3.30 33.87 77.33
CA SER A 79 -2.20 33.27 76.58
C SER A 79 -2.69 32.25 75.54
N VAL A 80 -3.66 31.40 75.89
CA VAL A 80 -4.25 30.44 74.95
C VAL A 80 -5.00 31.16 73.84
N LEU A 81 -5.77 32.21 74.16
CA LEU A 81 -6.50 33.01 73.17
C LEU A 81 -5.55 33.69 72.18
N VAL A 82 -4.43 34.24 72.64
CA VAL A 82 -3.40 34.81 71.76
C VAL A 82 -2.79 33.75 70.86
N GLY A 83 -2.47 32.56 71.40
CA GLY A 83 -1.96 31.44 70.62
C GLY A 83 -2.93 30.97 69.53
N LEU A 84 -4.20 30.77 69.89
CA LEU A 84 -5.26 30.39 68.95
C LEU A 84 -5.51 31.46 67.89
N GLN A 85 -5.43 32.74 68.26
CA GLN A 85 -5.55 33.84 67.31
C GLN A 85 -4.39 33.85 66.31
N ALA A 86 -3.15 33.61 66.76
CA ALA A 86 -2.00 33.49 65.87
C ALA A 86 -2.12 32.27 64.93
N GLU A 87 -2.55 31.12 65.44
CA GLU A 87 -2.80 29.92 64.64
C GLU A 87 -3.89 30.15 63.59
N LYS A 88 -5.01 30.76 63.98
CA LYS A 88 -6.08 31.17 63.06
C LYS A 88 -5.55 32.06 61.94
N ASP A 89 -4.71 33.04 62.25
CA ASP A 89 -4.18 33.96 61.25
C ASP A 89 -3.19 33.28 60.29
N VAL A 90 -2.43 32.29 60.76
CA VAL A 90 -1.56 31.44 59.92
C VAL A 90 -2.40 30.55 59.02
N LEU A 91 -3.43 29.88 59.55
CA LEU A 91 -4.34 29.03 58.78
C LEU A 91 -5.08 29.84 57.71
N LEU A 92 -5.57 31.05 58.04
CA LEU A 92 -6.22 31.92 57.06
C LEU A 92 -5.28 32.36 55.93
N ARG A 93 -4.00 32.61 56.21
CA ARG A 93 -2.99 32.88 55.19
C ARG A 93 -2.76 31.66 54.32
N SER A 94 -2.55 30.49 54.93
CA SER A 94 -2.36 29.23 54.21
C SER A 94 -3.54 28.88 53.31
N VAL A 95 -4.78 29.09 53.75
CA VAL A 95 -5.98 28.85 52.93
C VAL A 95 -6.02 29.80 51.74
N LYS A 96 -5.71 31.10 51.92
CA LYS A 96 -5.66 32.06 50.81
C LYS A 96 -4.58 31.70 49.79
N ASP A 97 -3.40 31.31 50.25
CA ASP A 97 -2.30 30.90 49.38
C ASP A 97 -2.71 29.66 48.56
N GLN A 98 -3.29 28.64 49.22
CA GLN A 98 -3.80 27.43 48.56
C GLN A 98 -4.95 27.74 47.57
N GLU A 99 -5.89 28.62 47.91
CA GLU A 99 -6.95 29.06 47.00
C GLU A 99 -6.38 29.72 45.75
N SER A 100 -5.37 30.58 45.90
CA SER A 100 -4.70 31.23 44.77
C SER A 100 -3.94 30.24 43.89
N GLU A 101 -3.27 29.25 44.49
CA GLU A 101 -2.58 28.18 43.78
C GLU A 101 -3.58 27.32 42.99
N ILE A 102 -4.68 26.90 43.62
CA ILE A 102 -5.75 26.14 42.96
C ILE A 102 -6.33 26.92 41.77
N MET A 103 -6.55 28.23 41.92
CA MET A 103 -7.01 29.07 40.81
C MET A 103 -6.00 29.11 39.66
N SER A 104 -4.72 29.28 39.95
CA SER A 104 -3.65 29.32 38.94
C SER A 104 -3.50 27.97 38.21
N LEU A 105 -3.60 26.86 38.94
CA LEU A 105 -3.54 25.50 38.38
C LEU A 105 -4.76 25.22 37.50
N ARG A 106 -5.96 25.64 37.93
CA ARG A 106 -7.18 25.51 37.11
C ARG A 106 -7.07 26.30 35.81
N GLN A 107 -6.56 27.52 35.85
CA GLN A 107 -6.34 28.33 34.65
C GLN A 107 -5.32 27.68 33.70
N THR A 108 -4.21 27.16 34.25
CA THR A 108 -3.18 26.46 33.46
C THR A 108 -3.75 25.20 32.81
N LEU A 109 -4.52 24.40 33.56
CA LEU A 109 -5.19 23.20 33.05
C LEU A 109 -6.19 23.55 31.94
N GLN A 110 -6.97 24.62 32.09
CA GLN A 110 -7.91 25.08 31.07
C GLN A 110 -7.19 25.50 29.78
N ASN A 111 -6.08 26.22 29.89
CA ASN A 111 -5.25 26.63 28.76
C ASN A 111 -4.59 25.42 28.06
N GLN A 112 -4.12 24.43 28.82
CA GLN A 112 -3.57 23.20 28.25
C GLN A 112 -4.66 22.38 27.54
N GLN A 113 -5.85 22.28 28.12
CA GLN A 113 -6.97 21.56 27.51
C GLN A 113 -7.43 22.21 26.21
N SER A 114 -7.53 23.54 26.17
CA SER A 114 -7.87 24.26 24.93
C SER A 114 -6.76 24.15 23.87
N GLY A 115 -5.49 24.24 24.27
CA GLY A 115 -4.35 24.03 23.37
C GLY A 115 -4.30 22.62 22.78
N LEU A 116 -4.48 21.58 23.60
CA LEU A 116 -4.54 20.19 23.14
C LEU A 116 -5.72 19.94 22.19
N GLN A 117 -6.88 20.54 22.44
CA GLN A 117 -8.03 20.44 21.55
C GLN A 117 -7.75 21.10 20.20
N GLN A 118 -7.12 22.28 20.19
CA GLN A 118 -6.73 22.97 18.94
C GLN A 118 -5.72 22.16 18.14
N GLU A 119 -4.69 21.60 18.78
CA GLU A 119 -3.70 20.73 18.11
C GLU A 119 -4.35 19.44 17.59
N ARG A 120 -5.25 18.82 18.35
CA ARG A 120 -5.99 17.64 17.89
C ARG A 120 -6.82 17.94 16.65
N GLU A 121 -7.53 19.06 16.66
CA GLU A 121 -8.33 19.48 15.49
C GLU A 121 -7.44 19.82 14.29
N LYS A 122 -6.30 20.48 14.50
CA LYS A 122 -5.32 20.77 13.46
C LYS A 122 -4.77 19.48 12.84
N HIS A 123 -4.30 18.55 13.65
CA HIS A 123 -3.82 17.25 13.18
C HIS A 123 -4.91 16.44 12.48
N GLN A 124 -6.16 16.52 12.95
CA GLN A 124 -7.28 15.86 12.29
C GLN A 124 -7.57 16.45 10.91
N ARG A 125 -7.48 17.79 10.75
CA ARG A 125 -7.59 18.47 9.45
C ARG A 125 -6.44 18.07 8.52
N GLU A 126 -5.20 18.18 8.98
CA GLU A 126 -4.00 17.80 8.22
C GLU A 126 -4.05 16.33 7.78
N SER A 127 -4.45 15.42 8.66
CA SER A 127 -4.60 14.00 8.32
C SER A 127 -5.70 13.74 7.28
N ALA A 128 -6.81 14.48 7.33
CA ALA A 128 -7.89 14.36 6.35
C ALA A 128 -7.47 14.93 4.99
N GLU A 129 -6.76 16.06 4.97
CA GLU A 129 -6.19 16.66 3.76
C GLU A 129 -5.16 15.74 3.11
N LEU A 130 -4.24 15.18 3.90
CA LEU A 130 -3.26 14.21 3.39
C LEU A 130 -3.92 12.94 2.85
N HIS A 131 -4.95 12.43 3.52
CA HIS A 131 -5.68 11.25 3.06
C HIS A 131 -6.40 11.49 1.73
N THR A 132 -7.10 12.63 1.61
CA THR A 132 -7.79 13.00 0.36
C THR A 132 -6.81 13.29 -0.78
N HIS A 133 -5.67 13.94 -0.49
CA HIS A 133 -4.62 14.17 -1.47
C HIS A 133 -4.00 12.85 -1.96
N LEU A 134 -3.69 11.93 -1.04
CA LEU A 134 -3.14 10.62 -1.41
C LEU A 134 -4.13 9.81 -2.26
N GLN A 135 -5.41 9.79 -1.89
CA GLN A 135 -6.44 9.09 -2.67
C GLN A 135 -6.58 9.68 -4.07
N SER A 136 -6.63 11.01 -4.18
CA SER A 136 -6.69 11.71 -5.47
C SER A 136 -5.46 11.42 -6.33
N LYS A 137 -4.26 11.44 -5.73
CA LYS A 137 -3.01 11.10 -6.41
C LYS A 137 -2.99 9.67 -6.91
N VAL A 138 -3.39 8.69 -6.09
CA VAL A 138 -3.45 7.28 -6.51
C VAL A 138 -4.41 7.09 -7.69
N SER A 139 -5.59 7.72 -7.67
CA SER A 139 -6.54 7.64 -8.79
C SER A 139 -6.00 8.32 -10.05
N GLN A 140 -5.36 9.48 -9.93
CA GLN A 140 -4.75 10.20 -11.04
C GLN A 140 -3.61 9.39 -11.67
N ASP A 141 -2.68 8.92 -10.83
CA ASP A 141 -1.50 8.20 -11.28
C ASP A 141 -1.88 6.85 -11.88
N SER A 142 -2.85 6.12 -11.31
CA SER A 142 -3.30 4.83 -11.86
C SER A 142 -3.77 4.95 -13.32
N GLY A 143 -4.54 5.99 -13.65
CA GLY A 143 -4.99 6.21 -15.03
C GLY A 143 -3.83 6.56 -15.98
N VAL A 144 -2.89 7.39 -15.51
CA VAL A 144 -1.70 7.78 -16.28
C VAL A 144 -0.79 6.57 -16.54
N TRP A 145 -0.55 5.73 -15.53
CA TRP A 145 0.27 4.53 -15.66
C TRP A 145 -0.37 3.51 -16.60
N GLN A 146 -1.68 3.32 -16.52
CA GLN A 146 -2.39 2.43 -17.44
C GLN A 146 -2.28 2.93 -18.89
N GLN A 147 -2.44 4.23 -19.13
CA GLN A 147 -2.27 4.81 -20.46
C GLN A 147 -0.84 4.64 -20.99
N LYS A 148 0.17 4.92 -20.15
CA LYS A 148 1.59 4.71 -20.52
C LYS A 148 1.88 3.26 -20.89
N LEU A 149 1.37 2.32 -20.09
CA LEU A 149 1.50 0.90 -20.38
C LEU A 149 0.92 0.56 -21.76
N GLN A 150 -0.30 1.00 -22.06
CA GLN A 150 -0.93 0.75 -23.37
C GLN A 150 -0.15 1.37 -24.53
N ASP A 151 0.37 2.59 -24.36
CA ASP A 151 1.16 3.25 -25.38
C ASP A 151 2.52 2.54 -25.60
N GLU A 152 3.16 2.04 -24.55
CA GLU A 152 4.37 1.21 -24.65
C GLU A 152 4.09 -0.15 -25.31
N GLN A 153 3.01 -0.84 -24.92
CA GLN A 153 2.58 -2.10 -25.54
C GLN A 153 2.31 -1.92 -27.03
N PHE A 154 1.64 -0.82 -27.40
CA PHE A 154 1.38 -0.51 -28.79
C PHE A 154 2.65 -0.12 -29.56
N SER A 155 3.59 0.59 -28.93
CA SER A 155 4.90 0.90 -29.54
C SER A 155 5.70 -0.37 -29.84
N LEU A 156 5.70 -1.35 -28.94
CA LEU A 156 6.33 -2.65 -29.19
C LEU A 156 5.70 -3.38 -30.37
N LEU A 157 4.36 -3.34 -30.47
CA LEU A 157 3.63 -3.90 -31.61
C LEU A 157 4.05 -3.23 -32.92
N GLN A 158 4.16 -1.89 -32.94
CA GLN A 158 4.62 -1.17 -34.12
C GLN A 158 6.02 -1.60 -34.56
N CYS A 159 6.96 -1.74 -33.61
CA CYS A 159 8.30 -2.22 -33.90
C CYS A 159 8.27 -3.62 -34.53
N ALA A 160 7.53 -4.55 -33.92
CA ALA A 160 7.41 -5.91 -34.46
C ALA A 160 6.76 -5.96 -35.86
N VAL A 161 5.80 -5.07 -36.11
CA VAL A 161 5.16 -4.94 -37.43
C VAL A 161 6.12 -4.36 -38.47
N VAL A 162 6.95 -3.38 -38.11
CA VAL A 162 7.97 -2.83 -39.02
C VAL A 162 9.02 -3.90 -39.39
N GLU A 163 9.47 -4.69 -38.42
CA GLU A 163 10.36 -5.83 -38.69
C GLU A 163 9.68 -6.87 -39.60
N ALA A 164 8.40 -7.17 -39.34
CA ALA A 164 7.62 -8.07 -40.20
C ALA A 164 7.48 -7.54 -41.63
N GLU A 165 7.25 -6.23 -41.81
CA GLU A 165 7.24 -5.59 -43.14
C GLU A 165 8.59 -5.76 -43.85
N GLY A 166 9.70 -5.58 -43.13
CA GLY A 166 11.06 -5.78 -43.66
C GLY A 166 11.30 -7.22 -44.14
N ILE A 167 10.89 -8.22 -43.36
CA ILE A 167 11.00 -9.65 -43.72
C ILE A 167 10.20 -9.97 -44.99
N VAL A 168 8.99 -9.43 -45.12
CA VAL A 168 8.14 -9.65 -46.30
C VAL A 168 8.70 -8.92 -47.54
N LEU A 169 9.23 -7.71 -47.36
CA LEU A 169 9.87 -6.96 -48.45
C LEU A 169 11.12 -7.65 -48.97
N ASP A 170 11.95 -8.22 -48.10
CA ASP A 170 13.10 -9.04 -48.51
C ASP A 170 12.66 -10.29 -49.28
N ALA A 171 11.63 -10.99 -48.78
CA ALA A 171 11.10 -12.18 -49.43
C ALA A 171 10.56 -11.90 -50.84
N VAL A 172 9.78 -10.82 -51.02
CA VAL A 172 9.24 -10.47 -52.35
C VAL A 172 10.35 -9.99 -53.30
N ALA A 173 11.40 -9.35 -52.79
CA ALA A 173 12.56 -9.00 -53.61
C ALA A 173 13.27 -10.24 -54.20
N LYS A 174 13.18 -11.40 -53.54
CA LYS A 174 13.70 -12.68 -54.07
C LYS A 174 12.94 -13.23 -55.26
N VAL A 175 11.69 -12.81 -55.45
CA VAL A 175 10.89 -13.21 -56.62
C VAL A 175 11.55 -12.73 -57.92
N ASP A 176 12.16 -11.54 -57.88
CA ASP A 176 12.82 -10.91 -59.03
C ASP A 176 14.36 -11.00 -58.99
N ASP A 177 14.93 -11.70 -57.99
CA ASP A 177 16.38 -11.84 -57.81
C ASP A 177 16.95 -12.85 -58.83
N PRO A 178 17.85 -12.44 -59.75
CA PRO A 178 18.44 -13.36 -60.72
C PRO A 178 19.27 -14.48 -60.06
N LEU A 179 19.78 -14.27 -58.85
CA LEU A 179 20.50 -15.31 -58.11
C LEU A 179 19.53 -16.37 -57.54
N HIS A 180 18.26 -16.03 -57.35
CA HIS A 180 17.23 -16.94 -56.87
C HIS A 180 16.72 -17.90 -57.96
N VAL A 181 17.01 -17.65 -59.26
CA VAL A 181 16.59 -18.53 -60.38
C VAL A 181 17.09 -19.97 -60.26
N ARG A 182 18.19 -20.18 -59.53
CA ARG A 182 18.77 -21.50 -59.27
C ARG A 182 18.19 -22.20 -58.04
N CYS A 183 17.38 -21.50 -57.24
CA CYS A 183 16.74 -22.05 -56.05
C CYS A 183 15.42 -22.70 -56.46
N ILE A 184 15.40 -24.02 -56.59
CA ILE A 184 14.18 -24.77 -56.92
C ILE A 184 13.54 -25.31 -55.64
N SER A 185 12.22 -25.18 -55.52
CA SER A 185 11.43 -25.81 -54.45
C SER A 185 10.43 -26.79 -55.06
N THR A 186 10.07 -27.83 -54.30
CA THR A 186 9.07 -28.80 -54.74
C THR A 186 7.66 -28.30 -54.48
N PRO A 187 6.67 -28.66 -55.33
CA PRO A 187 5.26 -28.33 -55.08
C PRO A 187 4.77 -28.81 -53.70
N ASP A 188 5.20 -30.00 -53.26
CA ASP A 188 4.83 -30.54 -51.94
C ASP A 188 5.36 -29.69 -50.77
N TYR A 189 6.58 -29.18 -50.88
CA TYR A 189 7.12 -28.29 -49.85
C TYR A 189 6.35 -26.96 -49.82
N LEU A 190 6.06 -26.38 -50.98
CA LEU A 190 5.24 -25.17 -51.09
C LEU A 190 3.85 -25.35 -50.47
N ILE A 191 3.16 -26.47 -50.76
CA ILE A 191 1.85 -26.80 -50.16
C ILE A 191 1.96 -26.80 -48.64
N ASN A 192 2.94 -27.51 -48.08
CA ASN A 192 3.14 -27.58 -46.64
C ASN A 192 3.37 -26.18 -46.02
N ARG A 193 4.20 -25.34 -46.66
CA ARG A 193 4.44 -23.96 -46.21
C ARG A 193 3.18 -23.11 -46.26
N ALA A 194 2.40 -23.21 -47.33
CA ALA A 194 1.15 -22.47 -47.49
C ALA A 194 0.11 -22.87 -46.43
N GLU A 195 -0.02 -24.16 -46.12
CA GLU A 195 -0.91 -24.66 -45.06
C GLU A 195 -0.50 -24.15 -43.66
N LEU A 196 0.80 -24.21 -43.34
CA LEU A 196 1.32 -23.67 -42.08
C LEU A 196 1.09 -22.17 -41.98
N THR A 197 1.25 -21.44 -43.08
CA THR A 197 1.00 -20.00 -43.14
C THR A 197 -0.47 -19.69 -42.94
N LEU A 198 -1.39 -20.43 -43.57
CA LEU A 198 -2.83 -20.30 -43.36
C LEU A 198 -3.21 -20.50 -41.88
N ALA A 199 -2.67 -21.54 -41.23
CA ALA A 199 -2.89 -21.75 -39.80
C ALA A 199 -2.34 -20.60 -38.94
N SER A 200 -1.24 -19.97 -39.36
CA SER A 200 -0.68 -18.80 -38.68
C SER A 200 -1.55 -17.54 -38.88
N VAL A 201 -2.27 -17.41 -40.00
CA VAL A 201 -3.27 -16.34 -40.18
C VAL A 201 -4.41 -16.49 -39.17
N ASP A 202 -4.91 -17.71 -38.96
CA ASP A 202 -5.95 -17.96 -37.95
C ASP A 202 -5.44 -17.65 -36.53
N LYS A 203 -4.14 -17.88 -36.28
CA LYS A 203 -3.50 -17.50 -35.02
C LYS A 203 -3.39 -15.98 -34.88
N MET A 204 -2.96 -15.27 -35.92
CA MET A 204 -2.90 -13.81 -35.99
C MET A 204 -4.26 -13.20 -35.65
N GLN A 205 -5.32 -13.68 -36.30
CA GLN A 205 -6.68 -13.18 -36.10
C GLN A 205 -7.18 -13.40 -34.66
N ARG A 206 -6.89 -14.56 -34.05
CA ARG A 206 -7.21 -14.84 -32.65
C ARG A 206 -6.41 -13.95 -31.67
N SER A 207 -5.10 -13.81 -31.87
CA SER A 207 -4.27 -12.97 -31.01
C SER A 207 -4.57 -11.48 -31.16
N HIS A 208 -4.94 -11.04 -32.36
CA HIS A 208 -5.40 -9.69 -32.63
C HIS A 208 -6.69 -9.40 -31.88
N ALA A 209 -7.70 -10.29 -32.00
CA ALA A 209 -8.94 -10.16 -31.24
C ALA A 209 -8.71 -10.16 -29.71
N ALA A 210 -7.74 -10.94 -29.22
CA ALA A 210 -7.36 -10.93 -27.81
C ALA A 210 -6.72 -9.60 -27.38
N TYR A 211 -5.79 -9.05 -28.18
CA TYR A 211 -5.16 -7.75 -27.92
C TYR A 211 -6.19 -6.60 -27.94
N ILE A 212 -7.13 -6.60 -28.89
CA ILE A 212 -8.19 -5.59 -28.92
C ILE A 212 -9.05 -5.62 -27.64
N ARG A 213 -9.25 -6.81 -27.05
CA ARG A 213 -9.98 -6.96 -25.78
C ARG A 213 -9.16 -6.51 -24.57
N ASN A 214 -7.85 -6.67 -24.61
CA ASN A 214 -6.94 -6.24 -23.56
C ASN A 214 -5.66 -5.63 -24.15
N MET A 215 -5.66 -4.29 -24.26
CA MET A 215 -4.53 -3.54 -24.81
C MET A 215 -3.31 -3.49 -23.88
N ASP A 216 -3.46 -3.96 -22.64
CA ASP A 216 -2.38 -4.00 -21.65
C ASP A 216 -1.39 -5.16 -21.91
N ASP A 217 -1.73 -6.09 -22.80
CA ASP A 217 -0.89 -7.25 -23.14
C ASP A 217 -0.81 -7.48 -24.66
N ALA A 218 0.25 -6.96 -25.28
CA ALA A 218 0.55 -7.20 -26.69
C ALA A 218 1.27 -8.53 -26.96
N SER A 219 1.68 -9.28 -25.92
CA SER A 219 2.62 -10.41 -26.06
C SER A 219 2.14 -11.50 -27.01
N GLY A 220 0.86 -11.85 -26.94
CA GLY A 220 0.24 -12.85 -27.81
C GLY A 220 0.26 -12.43 -29.29
N LEU A 221 -0.03 -11.16 -29.56
CA LEU A 221 -0.03 -10.61 -30.91
C LEU A 221 1.39 -10.47 -31.46
N LEU A 222 2.34 -9.97 -30.65
CA LEU A 222 3.76 -9.87 -31.00
C LEU A 222 4.31 -11.22 -31.49
N ARG A 223 4.07 -12.28 -30.72
CA ARG A 223 4.50 -13.65 -31.08
C ARG A 223 3.86 -14.15 -32.36
N SER A 224 2.58 -13.85 -32.57
CA SER A 224 1.88 -14.22 -33.80
C SER A 224 2.41 -13.46 -35.01
N VAL A 225 2.68 -12.16 -34.89
CA VAL A 225 3.22 -11.30 -35.97
C VAL A 225 4.59 -11.82 -36.41
N THR A 226 5.49 -12.10 -35.47
CA THR A 226 6.80 -12.66 -35.78
C THR A 226 6.68 -14.01 -36.50
N GLN A 227 5.89 -14.95 -35.95
CA GLN A 227 5.70 -16.27 -36.56
C GLN A 227 5.09 -16.16 -37.97
N PHE A 228 4.05 -15.36 -38.12
CA PHE A 228 3.36 -15.13 -39.39
C PHE A 228 4.29 -14.52 -40.44
N SER A 229 5.09 -13.51 -40.06
CA SER A 229 6.02 -12.84 -40.98
C SER A 229 7.06 -13.80 -41.58
N HIS A 230 7.61 -14.71 -40.78
CA HIS A 230 8.53 -15.73 -41.29
C HIS A 230 7.83 -16.76 -42.17
N LEU A 231 6.64 -17.24 -41.79
CA LEU A 231 5.93 -18.26 -42.56
C LEU A 231 5.46 -17.74 -43.92
N ILE A 232 4.96 -16.50 -43.97
CA ILE A 232 4.52 -15.90 -45.22
C ILE A 232 5.70 -15.58 -46.13
N ALA A 233 6.82 -15.09 -45.58
CA ALA A 233 8.06 -14.90 -46.33
C ALA A 233 8.60 -16.22 -46.90
N ASP A 234 8.63 -17.28 -46.09
CA ASP A 234 9.03 -18.62 -46.52
C ASP A 234 8.12 -19.13 -47.66
N THR A 235 6.81 -18.89 -47.55
CA THR A 235 5.85 -19.23 -48.62
C THR A 235 6.10 -18.44 -49.91
N ILE A 236 6.40 -17.15 -49.84
CA ILE A 236 6.70 -16.31 -51.00
C ILE A 236 7.99 -16.78 -51.70
N VAL A 237 9.07 -16.99 -50.94
CA VAL A 237 10.37 -17.44 -51.46
C VAL A 237 10.23 -18.82 -52.12
N ASN A 238 9.56 -19.76 -51.45
CA ASN A 238 9.34 -21.09 -52.03
C ASN A 238 8.34 -21.08 -53.18
N GLY A 239 7.38 -20.14 -53.21
CA GLY A 239 6.49 -19.95 -54.35
C GLY A 239 7.26 -19.54 -55.60
N ALA A 240 8.19 -18.59 -55.47
CA ALA A 240 9.11 -18.26 -56.56
C ALA A 240 10.01 -19.43 -56.95
N GLY A 241 10.52 -20.19 -55.96
CA GLY A 241 11.35 -21.37 -56.23
C GLY A 241 10.62 -22.49 -57.00
N ALA A 242 9.33 -22.68 -56.72
CA ALA A 242 8.49 -23.66 -57.43
C ALA A 242 8.17 -23.18 -58.85
N ALA A 243 8.02 -21.86 -59.04
CA ALA A 243 7.77 -21.27 -60.35
C ALA A 243 8.91 -21.55 -61.35
N HIS A 244 10.17 -21.64 -60.91
CA HIS A 244 11.31 -21.92 -61.81
C HIS A 244 11.26 -23.27 -62.50
N SER A 245 10.52 -24.24 -61.94
CA SER A 245 10.34 -25.58 -62.52
C SER A 245 8.92 -25.81 -63.04
N ALA A 246 8.05 -24.80 -62.93
CA ALA A 246 6.69 -24.85 -63.43
C ALA A 246 6.64 -24.59 -64.94
N PRO A 247 5.62 -25.09 -65.66
CA PRO A 247 5.30 -24.63 -67.01
C PRO A 247 5.11 -23.11 -67.04
N THR A 248 5.53 -22.43 -68.13
CA THR A 248 5.58 -20.97 -68.22
C THR A 248 4.29 -20.27 -67.75
N ASP A 249 3.12 -20.73 -68.21
CA ASP A 249 1.83 -20.14 -67.81
C ASP A 249 1.52 -20.29 -66.30
N GLN A 250 1.98 -21.37 -65.67
CA GLN A 250 1.82 -21.60 -64.23
C GLN A 250 2.87 -20.84 -63.43
N ALA A 251 4.10 -20.75 -63.95
CA ALA A 251 5.19 -19.99 -63.34
C ALA A 251 4.81 -18.51 -63.19
N ASP A 252 4.36 -17.87 -64.27
CA ASP A 252 3.98 -16.45 -64.27
C ASP A 252 2.86 -16.19 -63.24
N ARG A 253 1.79 -16.99 -63.30
CA ARG A 253 0.65 -16.88 -62.36
C ARG A 253 1.05 -17.10 -60.89
N LEU A 254 2.01 -17.99 -60.63
CA LEU A 254 2.49 -18.25 -59.28
C LEU A 254 3.35 -17.09 -58.76
N THR A 255 4.23 -16.53 -59.59
CA THR A 255 5.01 -15.34 -59.23
C THR A 255 4.11 -14.13 -58.97
N ASP A 256 3.07 -13.93 -59.78
CA ASP A 256 2.09 -12.85 -59.57
C ASP A 256 1.31 -13.05 -58.26
N ASN A 257 0.88 -14.27 -57.96
CA ASN A 257 0.26 -14.55 -56.66
C ASN A 257 1.21 -14.31 -55.48
N CYS A 258 2.51 -14.55 -55.63
CA CYS A 258 3.50 -14.24 -54.60
C CYS A 258 3.61 -12.71 -54.38
N ARG A 259 3.59 -11.91 -55.46
CA ARG A 259 3.58 -10.44 -55.38
C ARG A 259 2.29 -9.90 -54.76
N ASP A 260 1.14 -10.45 -55.16
CA ASP A 260 -0.16 -10.13 -54.55
C ASP A 260 -0.17 -10.47 -53.06
N CYS A 261 0.43 -11.61 -52.68
CA CYS A 261 0.52 -12.07 -51.31
C CYS A 261 1.30 -11.07 -50.45
N ALA A 262 2.47 -10.64 -50.93
CA ALA A 262 3.27 -9.61 -50.27
C ALA A 262 2.50 -8.28 -50.16
N THR A 263 1.85 -7.85 -51.24
CA THR A 263 1.08 -6.59 -51.28
C THR A 263 -0.05 -6.58 -50.24
N HIS A 264 -0.88 -7.64 -50.22
CA HIS A 264 -1.96 -7.75 -49.24
C HIS A 264 -1.43 -7.93 -47.82
N CYS A 265 -0.31 -8.63 -47.63
CA CYS A 265 0.33 -8.77 -46.33
C CYS A 265 0.79 -7.42 -45.79
N LEU A 266 1.52 -6.63 -46.60
CA LEU A 266 2.00 -5.31 -46.21
C LEU A 266 0.86 -4.35 -45.91
N GLN A 267 -0.25 -4.42 -46.66
CA GLN A 267 -1.44 -3.64 -46.35
C GLN A 267 -2.06 -4.03 -45.00
N TYR A 268 -2.16 -5.33 -44.70
CA TYR A 268 -2.66 -5.80 -43.42
C TYR A 268 -1.72 -5.43 -42.25
N LEU A 269 -0.41 -5.56 -42.42
CA LEU A 269 0.59 -5.12 -41.45
C LEU A 269 0.50 -3.61 -41.19
N LYS A 270 0.35 -2.81 -42.25
CA LYS A 270 0.13 -1.36 -42.13
C LYS A 270 -1.12 -1.04 -41.31
N GLU A 271 -2.19 -1.81 -41.46
CA GLU A 271 -3.42 -1.63 -40.67
C GLU A 271 -3.19 -1.93 -39.18
N LEU A 272 -2.38 -2.95 -38.85
CA LEU A 272 -1.97 -3.25 -37.47
C LEU A 272 -1.06 -2.17 -36.87
N LYS A 273 -0.25 -1.49 -37.70
CA LYS A 273 0.70 -0.46 -37.26
C LYS A 273 0.04 0.84 -36.82
N LEU A 274 -1.14 1.17 -37.35
CA LEU A 274 -1.80 2.46 -37.11
C LEU A 274 -2.95 2.32 -36.10
N LYS A 275 -2.94 3.13 -35.03
CA LYS A 275 -3.94 3.08 -33.95
C LYS A 275 -5.38 3.22 -34.45
N ALA A 276 -5.57 3.99 -35.53
CA ALA A 276 -6.87 4.24 -36.14
C ALA A 276 -7.45 3.02 -36.90
N THR A 277 -6.59 2.22 -37.52
CA THR A 277 -7.01 1.05 -38.33
C THR A 277 -6.86 -0.26 -37.58
N LEU A 278 -6.05 -0.29 -36.51
CA LEU A 278 -5.77 -1.48 -35.69
C LEU A 278 -7.04 -2.28 -35.35
N PRO A 279 -8.16 -1.69 -34.89
CA PRO A 279 -9.36 -2.48 -34.56
C PRO A 279 -10.03 -3.15 -35.77
N ARG A 280 -9.77 -2.66 -36.98
CA ARG A 280 -10.40 -3.10 -38.23
C ARG A 280 -9.48 -3.93 -39.12
N ALA A 281 -8.23 -4.14 -38.69
CA ALA A 281 -7.25 -4.87 -39.47
C ALA A 281 -7.73 -6.29 -39.76
N ASP A 282 -7.83 -6.66 -41.04
CA ASP A 282 -8.41 -7.93 -41.47
C ASP A 282 -7.47 -8.70 -42.42
N PRO A 283 -7.04 -9.93 -42.06
CA PRO A 283 -6.17 -10.73 -42.92
C PRO A 283 -6.89 -11.48 -44.05
N THR A 284 -8.19 -11.26 -44.27
CA THR A 284 -8.98 -12.02 -45.27
C THR A 284 -8.38 -11.97 -46.67
N ALA A 285 -7.92 -10.81 -47.15
CA ALA A 285 -7.29 -10.70 -48.46
C ALA A 285 -6.01 -11.56 -48.56
N VAL A 286 -5.18 -11.55 -47.51
CA VAL A 286 -3.98 -12.39 -47.43
C VAL A 286 -4.34 -13.87 -47.49
N ARG A 287 -5.37 -14.28 -46.73
CA ARG A 287 -5.88 -15.66 -46.73
C ARG A 287 -6.34 -16.09 -48.12
N CYS A 288 -7.08 -15.25 -48.84
CA CYS A 288 -7.53 -15.55 -50.19
C CYS A 288 -6.36 -15.80 -51.15
N VAL A 289 -5.30 -14.98 -51.09
CA VAL A 289 -4.14 -15.18 -51.96
C VAL A 289 -3.34 -16.42 -51.56
N LEU A 290 -3.15 -16.67 -50.27
CA LEU A 290 -2.50 -17.90 -49.80
C LEU A 290 -3.26 -19.15 -50.24
N GLN A 291 -4.59 -19.12 -50.24
CA GLN A 291 -5.40 -20.19 -50.80
C GLN A 291 -5.16 -20.35 -52.30
N ARG A 292 -5.05 -19.28 -53.09
CA ARG A 292 -4.70 -19.38 -54.52
C ARG A 292 -3.34 -20.04 -54.72
N ILE A 293 -2.33 -19.66 -53.93
CA ILE A 293 -0.98 -20.26 -53.96
C ILE A 293 -1.06 -21.76 -53.62
N LEU A 294 -1.82 -22.11 -52.57
CA LEU A 294 -2.01 -23.51 -52.17
C LEU A 294 -2.61 -24.35 -53.29
N HIS A 295 -3.67 -23.87 -53.94
CA HIS A 295 -4.31 -24.58 -55.06
C HIS A 295 -3.35 -24.70 -56.26
N GLN A 296 -2.58 -23.66 -56.57
CA GLN A 296 -1.56 -23.74 -57.62
C GLN A 296 -0.46 -24.75 -57.29
N GLY A 297 -0.01 -24.80 -56.03
CA GLY A 297 0.93 -25.84 -55.58
C GLY A 297 0.37 -27.25 -55.78
N GLN A 298 -0.94 -27.44 -55.57
CA GLN A 298 -1.61 -28.73 -55.81
C GLN A 298 -1.66 -29.07 -57.30
N ASP A 299 -1.92 -28.10 -58.18
CA ASP A 299 -1.94 -28.27 -59.64
C ASP A 299 -0.55 -28.53 -60.23
N LEU A 300 0.50 -28.03 -59.56
CA LEU A 300 1.90 -28.23 -59.93
C LEU A 300 2.46 -29.58 -59.53
N ARG A 301 1.78 -30.31 -58.63
CA ARG A 301 2.23 -31.68 -58.31
C ARG A 301 2.35 -32.45 -59.62
N PRO A 302 3.41 -33.26 -59.79
CA PRO A 302 3.44 -34.21 -60.87
C PRO A 302 2.12 -34.95 -60.80
N ARG A 303 1.29 -34.80 -61.83
CA ARG A 303 0.20 -35.75 -62.01
C ARG A 303 0.96 -37.05 -62.13
N ALA A 304 0.90 -37.89 -61.11
CA ALA A 304 1.03 -39.31 -61.28
C ALA A 304 -0.13 -39.68 -62.20
N ALA A 305 -0.04 -39.29 -63.48
CA ALA A 305 -0.75 -39.93 -64.55
C ALA A 305 -0.35 -41.37 -64.36
N ASP A 306 -1.24 -42.14 -63.73
CA ASP A 306 -1.76 -43.45 -64.11
C ASP A 306 -0.83 -44.44 -64.82
N VAL A 307 0.49 -44.23 -64.77
CA VAL A 307 1.46 -45.22 -65.13
C VAL A 307 1.40 -46.20 -63.97
N ARG A 308 0.60 -47.25 -64.13
CA ARG A 308 0.62 -48.40 -63.24
C ARG A 308 2.08 -48.76 -63.02
N GLN A 309 2.44 -49.21 -61.82
CA GLN A 309 3.81 -49.61 -61.53
C GLN A 309 4.37 -50.60 -62.58
N GLU A 310 3.49 -51.38 -63.20
CA GLU A 310 3.73 -52.20 -64.41
C GLU A 310 4.11 -51.39 -65.66
N GLU A 311 3.33 -50.38 -66.05
CA GLU A 311 3.62 -49.55 -67.23
C GLU A 311 4.94 -48.78 -67.07
N LEU A 312 5.33 -48.45 -65.82
CA LEU A 312 6.56 -47.74 -65.50
C LEU A 312 7.76 -48.67 -65.64
N ALA A 313 7.62 -49.92 -65.16
CA ALA A 313 8.61 -50.97 -65.37
C ALA A 313 8.79 -51.26 -66.87
N ASP A 314 7.70 -51.40 -67.62
CA ASP A 314 7.73 -51.63 -69.08
C ASP A 314 8.38 -50.46 -69.84
N MET A 315 8.12 -49.23 -69.42
CA MET A 315 8.70 -48.03 -70.04
C MET A 315 10.19 -47.93 -69.75
N VAL A 316 10.62 -48.24 -68.51
CA VAL A 316 12.04 -48.32 -68.15
C VAL A 316 12.74 -49.44 -68.94
N ASP A 317 12.13 -50.62 -69.05
CA ASP A 317 12.69 -51.73 -69.84
C ASP A 317 12.78 -51.39 -71.34
N LYS A 318 11.80 -50.66 -71.88
CA LYS A 318 11.86 -50.13 -73.25
C LYS A 318 12.96 -49.10 -73.43
N GLU A 319 13.10 -48.16 -72.49
CA GLU A 319 14.16 -47.14 -72.55
C GLU A 319 15.55 -47.79 -72.41
N MET A 320 15.68 -48.76 -71.49
CA MET A 320 16.91 -49.52 -71.27
C MET A 320 17.27 -50.39 -72.49
N SER A 321 16.30 -51.07 -73.10
CA SER A 321 16.53 -51.87 -74.31
C SER A 321 16.83 -51.00 -75.54
N ALA A 322 16.15 -49.86 -75.70
CA ALA A 322 16.47 -48.89 -76.76
C ALA A 322 17.88 -48.31 -76.59
N THR A 323 18.27 -47.99 -75.35
CA THR A 323 19.63 -47.53 -75.02
C THR A 323 20.65 -48.64 -75.30
N SER A 324 20.37 -49.88 -74.89
CA SER A 324 21.24 -51.04 -75.17
C SER A 324 21.40 -51.28 -76.67
N SER A 325 20.31 -51.20 -77.43
CA SER A 325 20.32 -51.37 -78.89
C SER A 325 21.07 -50.23 -79.58
N ALA A 326 20.90 -48.98 -79.13
CA ALA A 326 21.66 -47.85 -79.64
C ALA A 326 23.17 -47.99 -79.35
N ILE A 327 23.53 -48.55 -78.19
CA ILE A 327 24.92 -48.89 -77.86
C ILE A 327 25.42 -50.01 -78.78
N GLU A 328 24.67 -51.08 -78.99
CA GLU A 328 25.05 -52.19 -79.89
C GLU A 328 25.22 -51.73 -81.34
N ASP A 329 24.31 -50.91 -81.87
CA ASP A 329 24.40 -50.37 -83.23
C ASP A 329 25.60 -49.41 -83.38
N ALA A 330 25.88 -48.61 -82.34
CA ALA A 330 27.09 -47.79 -82.30
C ALA A 330 28.37 -48.65 -82.29
N VAL A 331 28.37 -49.78 -81.57
CA VAL A 331 29.49 -50.74 -81.57
C VAL A 331 29.66 -51.38 -82.95
N LEU A 332 28.59 -51.84 -83.60
CA LEU A 332 28.64 -52.42 -84.95
C LEU A 332 29.15 -51.42 -85.98
N ARG A 333 28.68 -50.17 -85.95
CA ARG A 333 29.22 -49.10 -86.80
C ARG A 333 30.69 -48.86 -86.54
N MET A 334 31.13 -48.89 -85.29
CA MET A 334 32.54 -48.72 -84.93
C MET A 334 33.39 -49.90 -85.43
N GLU A 335 32.89 -51.15 -85.37
CA GLU A 335 33.55 -52.32 -85.97
C GLU A 335 33.60 -52.27 -87.50
N GLU A 336 32.55 -51.79 -88.16
CA GLU A 336 32.54 -51.63 -89.62
C GLU A 336 33.56 -50.58 -90.05
N ILE A 337 33.63 -49.43 -89.36
CA ILE A 337 34.64 -48.39 -89.58
C ILE A 337 36.06 -48.96 -89.36
N LEU A 338 36.27 -49.77 -88.30
CA LEU A 338 37.55 -50.44 -88.03
C LEU A 338 37.93 -51.44 -89.13
N ASN A 339 36.97 -52.19 -89.66
CA ASN A 339 37.21 -53.14 -90.76
C ASN A 339 37.47 -52.44 -92.10
N GLN A 340 36.76 -51.34 -92.40
CA GLN A 340 36.99 -50.52 -93.59
C GLN A 340 38.38 -49.86 -93.52
N THR A 341 38.74 -49.24 -92.40
CA THR A 341 40.11 -48.70 -92.21
C THR A 341 41.19 -49.78 -92.29
N ARG A 342 40.94 -51.01 -91.80
CA ARG A 342 41.88 -52.13 -91.99
C ARG A 342 42.01 -52.54 -93.47
N ARG A 343 40.92 -52.55 -94.25
CA ARG A 343 40.94 -52.82 -95.69
C ARG A 343 41.68 -51.74 -96.47
N GLU A 344 41.45 -50.47 -96.14
CA GLU A 344 42.14 -49.34 -96.77
C GLU A 344 43.64 -49.33 -96.45
N THR A 345 44.02 -49.60 -95.20
CA THR A 345 45.44 -49.68 -94.81
C THR A 345 46.17 -50.91 -95.37
N THR A 346 45.46 -52.03 -95.60
CA THR A 346 46.05 -53.21 -96.27
C THR A 346 46.11 -53.05 -97.80
N GLY A 347 45.13 -52.39 -98.42
CA GLY A 347 45.10 -52.12 -99.86
C GLY A 347 46.17 -51.11 -100.29
N VAL A 348 46.30 -49.99 -99.59
CA VAL A 348 47.24 -48.92 -99.97
C VAL A 348 48.70 -49.36 -99.78
N LYS A 349 49.00 -50.22 -98.80
CA LYS A 349 50.38 -50.75 -98.63
C LYS A 349 50.79 -51.74 -99.72
N LEU A 350 49.84 -52.47 -100.32
CA LEU A 350 50.15 -53.39 -101.42
C LEU A 350 50.27 -52.64 -102.76
N GLU A 351 49.47 -51.60 -102.99
CA GLU A 351 49.52 -50.84 -104.24
C GLU A 351 50.77 -49.95 -104.36
N VAL A 352 51.26 -49.36 -103.26
CA VAL A 352 52.52 -48.60 -103.28
C VAL A 352 53.70 -49.48 -103.67
N ASN A 353 53.66 -50.78 -103.32
CA ASN A 353 54.73 -51.71 -103.68
C ASN A 353 54.65 -52.17 -105.15
N GLN A 354 53.45 -52.22 -105.75
CA GLN A 354 53.32 -52.56 -107.18
C GLN A 354 53.60 -51.37 -108.11
N ARG A 355 53.19 -50.14 -107.77
CA ARG A 355 53.45 -48.96 -108.62
C ARG A 355 54.91 -48.51 -108.63
N SER A 356 55.66 -48.75 -107.56
CA SER A 356 57.10 -48.45 -107.54
C SER A 356 57.91 -49.33 -108.50
N VAL A 357 57.37 -50.48 -108.93
CA VAL A 357 58.08 -51.43 -109.82
C VAL A 357 57.87 -51.12 -111.31
N TRP A 358 56.76 -50.50 -111.70
CA TRP A 358 56.41 -50.34 -113.13
C TRP A 358 56.49 -48.90 -113.66
N GLY A 359 57.13 -47.99 -112.93
CA GLY A 359 57.31 -46.58 -113.31
C GLY A 359 58.64 -46.20 -113.96
N ILE A 360 59.40 -47.16 -114.52
CA ILE A 360 60.68 -46.90 -115.21
C ILE A 360 60.69 -47.56 -116.59
N SER A 361 60.08 -46.91 -117.58
CA SER A 361 60.43 -46.89 -119.02
C SER A 361 59.45 -45.99 -119.75
#